data_AF-A0A950E0U8-F1
#
_entry.id   AF-A0A950E0U8-F1
#
_cell.length_a   1.000
_cell.length_b   1.000
_cell.length_c   1.000
_cell.angle_alpha   90.00
_cell.angle_beta   90.00
_cell.angle_gamma   90.00
#
_symmetry.space_group_name_H-M   'P 1'
#
loop_
_entity.id
_entity.type
_entity.pdbx_description
1 polymer ?
#
loop_
_entity_poly.entity_id
_entity_poly.type
_entity_poly.pdbx_seq_one_letter_code
_entity_poly.pdbx_strand_id
1 'polypeptide(L)'
;LVATIKPPDRATRVTILRKRVLLDRIPVTDDAVLQAIAERITDNVRVLEGALIRIVAYHSLTQLPIDVALAEAVLDEIHPRTKQTPATSVGEIQNAVASYYGLALAQLTSSSRAANVAWPRQVAIHLARALTDASLHAIGDAFGGRNHATVLYACKRVNERMNTDQQAVHEIEELTSIIDRTHADRRS
;
A
#
# COMPACT_ATOMS: atom_id res chain seq x y z
N LEU A 1 -24.37 -21.49 -0.85
CA LEU A 1 -23.92 -20.83 0.40
C LEU A 1 -22.42 -20.62 0.33
N VAL A 2 -21.95 -19.38 0.23
CA VAL A 2 -20.51 -19.06 0.33
C VAL A 2 -20.28 -18.61 1.76
N ALA A 3 -19.66 -19.44 2.58
CA ALA A 3 -19.28 -19.08 3.94
C ALA A 3 -18.11 -18.09 3.88
N THR A 4 -18.29 -16.88 4.38
CA THR A 4 -17.26 -15.87 4.50
C THR A 4 -16.26 -16.31 5.57
N ILE A 5 -15.14 -16.92 5.16
CA ILE A 5 -14.02 -17.23 6.05
C ILE A 5 -13.35 -15.89 6.41
N LYS A 6 -13.55 -15.42 7.64
CA LYS A 6 -12.83 -14.24 8.15
C LYS A 6 -11.32 -14.55 8.20
N PRO A 7 -10.45 -13.60 7.83
CA PRO A 7 -9.01 -13.75 8.02
C PRO A 7 -8.70 -14.02 9.51
N PRO A 8 -7.82 -14.99 9.82
CA PRO A 8 -7.44 -15.29 11.19
C PRO A 8 -6.73 -14.10 11.83
N ASP A 9 -6.96 -13.87 13.12
CA ASP A 9 -6.21 -12.87 13.90
C ASP A 9 -4.71 -13.24 14.03
N ARG A 10 -3.88 -12.31 14.50
CA ARG A 10 -2.42 -12.50 14.60
C ARG A 10 -2.06 -13.74 15.44
N ALA A 11 -2.73 -13.94 16.57
CA ALA A 11 -2.46 -15.07 17.46
C ALA A 11 -2.79 -16.42 16.77
N THR A 12 -3.88 -16.45 16.01
CA THR A 12 -4.30 -17.61 15.22
C THR A 12 -3.32 -17.87 14.08
N ARG A 13 -2.82 -16.82 13.40
CA ARG A 13 -1.78 -16.96 12.36
C ARG A 13 -0.48 -17.54 12.91
N VAL A 14 0.02 -17.05 14.04
CA VAL A 14 1.20 -17.62 14.72
C VAL A 14 0.94 -19.09 15.08
N THR A 15 -0.24 -19.43 15.58
CA THR A 15 -0.60 -20.81 15.92
C THR A 15 -0.61 -21.73 14.69
N ILE A 16 -1.12 -21.25 13.56
CA ILE A 16 -1.09 -21.99 12.29
C ILE A 16 0.35 -22.24 11.85
N LEU A 17 1.19 -21.21 11.87
CA LEU A 17 2.61 -21.31 11.52
C LEU A 17 3.37 -22.30 12.43
N ARG A 18 3.15 -22.25 13.75
CA ARG A 18 3.74 -23.21 14.70
C ARG A 18 3.33 -24.65 14.37
N LYS A 19 2.04 -24.88 14.11
CA LYS A 19 1.57 -26.22 13.70
C LYS A 19 2.25 -26.68 12.42
N ARG A 20 2.42 -25.80 11.44
CA ARG A 20 3.09 -26.09 10.16
C ARG A 20 4.57 -26.45 10.37
N VAL A 21 5.29 -25.68 11.17
CA VAL A 21 6.70 -25.95 11.54
C VAL A 21 6.87 -27.33 12.17
N LEU A 22 5.98 -27.70 13.10
CA LEU A 22 5.99 -29.00 13.77
C LEU A 22 5.67 -30.15 12.81
N LEU A 23 4.63 -29.99 11.98
CA LEU A 23 4.21 -31.02 11.02
C LEU A 23 5.28 -31.30 9.98
N ASP A 24 5.89 -30.25 9.44
CA ASP A 24 6.86 -30.35 8.35
C ASP A 24 8.31 -30.49 8.86
N ARG A 25 8.51 -30.55 10.18
CA ARG A 25 9.82 -30.66 10.87
C ARG A 25 10.81 -29.57 10.45
N ILE A 26 10.32 -28.35 10.28
CA ILE A 26 11.13 -27.20 9.89
C ILE A 26 11.97 -26.76 11.10
N PRO A 27 13.29 -26.55 10.97
CA PRO A 27 14.15 -26.18 12.09
C PRO A 27 14.07 -24.67 12.40
N VAL A 28 12.87 -24.16 12.68
CA VAL A 28 12.70 -22.79 13.20
C VAL A 28 12.87 -22.81 14.71
N THR A 29 13.98 -22.26 15.21
CA THR A 29 14.28 -22.23 16.65
C THR A 29 13.79 -20.96 17.35
N ASP A 30 13.61 -19.88 16.59
CA ASP A 30 13.16 -18.59 17.11
C ASP A 30 11.71 -18.30 16.72
N ASP A 31 10.84 -18.22 17.72
CA ASP A 31 9.42 -17.89 17.53
C ASP A 31 9.23 -16.46 16.97
N ALA A 32 10.20 -15.56 17.15
CA ALA A 32 10.18 -14.22 16.58
C ALA A 32 10.06 -14.23 15.04
N VAL A 33 10.59 -15.27 14.37
CA VAL A 33 10.41 -15.48 12.93
C VAL A 33 8.94 -15.68 12.57
N LEU A 34 8.23 -16.52 13.34
CA LEU A 34 6.81 -16.80 13.11
C LEU A 34 5.95 -15.57 13.40
N GLN A 35 6.35 -14.79 14.41
CA GLN A 35 5.70 -13.51 14.72
C GLN A 35 5.89 -12.49 13.59
N ALA A 36 7.09 -12.36 13.03
CA ALA A 36 7.37 -11.47 11.90
C ALA A 36 6.52 -11.84 10.66
N ILE A 37 6.43 -13.13 10.33
CA ILE A 37 5.59 -13.62 9.23
C ILE A 37 4.10 -13.32 9.52
N ALA A 38 3.62 -13.62 10.72
CA ALA A 38 2.22 -13.39 11.10
C ALA A 38 1.85 -11.91 11.17
N GLU A 39 2.81 -11.03 11.43
CA GLU A 39 2.61 -9.58 11.42
C GLU A 39 2.59 -9.02 9.99
N ARG A 40 3.47 -9.51 9.11
CA ARG A 40 3.53 -9.07 7.71
C ARG A 40 2.36 -9.59 6.87
N ILE A 41 1.96 -10.84 7.05
CA ILE A 41 0.99 -11.51 6.18
C ILE A 41 -0.38 -11.58 6.87
N THR A 42 -1.30 -10.73 6.42
CA THR A 42 -2.66 -10.63 6.99
C THR A 42 -3.76 -11.17 6.08
N ASP A 43 -3.45 -11.51 4.83
CA ASP A 43 -4.42 -11.80 3.77
C ASP A 43 -5.25 -13.08 4.02
N ASN A 44 -4.61 -14.24 3.90
CA ASN A 44 -5.23 -15.55 4.08
C ASN A 44 -4.17 -16.61 4.43
N VAL A 45 -4.64 -17.75 4.94
CA VAL A 45 -3.78 -18.84 5.42
C VAL A 45 -2.85 -19.39 4.34
N ARG A 46 -3.26 -19.44 3.07
CA ARG A 46 -2.43 -19.97 1.98
C ARG A 46 -1.21 -19.08 1.72
N VAL A 47 -1.39 -17.76 1.74
CA VAL A 47 -0.29 -16.79 1.58
C VAL A 47 0.65 -16.87 2.79
N LEU A 48 0.09 -16.98 4.00
CA LEU A 48 0.84 -17.13 5.25
C LEU A 48 1.75 -18.36 5.24
N GLU A 49 1.21 -19.52 4.87
CA GLU A 49 1.98 -20.76 4.74
C GLU A 49 2.99 -20.67 3.59
N GLY A 50 2.62 -20.05 2.46
CA GLY A 50 3.52 -19.82 1.34
C GLY A 50 4.75 -18.99 1.72
N ALA A 51 4.59 -17.96 2.56
CA ALA A 51 5.70 -17.15 3.07
C ALA A 51 6.68 -17.99 3.90
N LEU A 52 6.17 -18.83 4.81
CA LEU A 52 7.00 -19.75 5.60
C LEU A 52 7.80 -20.71 4.69
N ILE A 53 7.15 -21.32 3.71
CA ILE A 53 7.81 -22.23 2.77
C ILE A 53 8.91 -21.53 1.97
N ARG A 54 8.70 -20.28 1.54
CA ARG A 54 9.72 -19.50 0.83
C ARG A 54 10.93 -19.20 1.70
N ILE A 55 10.73 -18.84 2.97
CA ILE A 55 11.84 -18.62 3.92
C ILE A 55 12.66 -19.91 4.09
N VAL A 56 11.99 -21.06 4.23
CA VAL A 56 12.67 -22.36 4.34
C VAL A 56 13.43 -22.72 3.05
N ALA A 57 12.84 -22.44 1.89
CA ALA A 57 13.50 -22.66 0.61
C ALA A 57 14.75 -21.77 0.47
N TYR A 58 14.65 -20.50 0.87
CA TYR A 58 15.78 -19.57 0.84
C TYR A 58 16.91 -20.02 1.77
N HIS A 59 16.58 -20.44 3.00
CA HIS A 59 17.54 -21.10 3.90
C HIS A 59 18.21 -22.30 3.24
N SER A 60 17.42 -23.20 2.64
CA SER A 60 17.94 -24.41 1.99
C SER A 60 18.91 -24.09 0.84
N LEU A 61 18.67 -23.00 0.11
CA LEU A 61 19.51 -22.57 -1.02
C LEU A 61 20.77 -21.81 -0.58
N THR A 62 20.67 -20.98 0.45
CA THR A 62 21.76 -20.07 0.87
C THR A 62 22.53 -20.54 2.10
N GLN A 63 22.01 -21.53 2.81
CA GLN A 63 22.51 -22.04 4.09
C GLN A 63 22.57 -20.98 5.22
N LEU A 64 21.91 -19.83 5.05
CA LEU A 64 21.77 -18.81 6.08
C LEU A 64 20.80 -19.26 7.17
N PRO A 65 21.05 -18.99 8.46
CA PRO A 65 20.16 -19.40 9.54
C PRO A 65 18.75 -18.83 9.37
N ILE A 66 17.73 -19.59 9.78
CA ILE A 66 16.34 -19.11 9.81
C ILE A 66 16.17 -18.18 11.02
N ASP A 67 16.55 -16.93 10.84
CA ASP A 67 16.39 -15.86 11.81
C ASP A 67 15.43 -14.76 11.30
N VAL A 68 15.18 -13.76 12.13
CA VAL A 68 14.28 -12.65 11.78
C VAL A 68 14.82 -11.85 10.59
N ALA A 69 16.15 -11.74 10.43
CA ALA A 69 16.75 -10.98 9.34
C ALA A 69 16.50 -11.67 7.99
N LEU A 70 16.68 -12.99 7.91
CA LEU A 70 16.35 -13.78 6.73
C LEU A 70 14.85 -13.69 6.43
N ALA A 71 14.02 -13.81 7.47
CA ALA A 71 12.57 -13.72 7.32
C ALA A 71 12.15 -12.37 6.73
N GLU A 72 12.68 -11.26 7.27
CA GLU A 72 12.39 -9.91 6.77
C GLU A 72 12.89 -9.72 5.33
N ALA A 73 14.09 -10.17 4.97
CA ALA A 73 14.61 -10.07 3.61
C ALA A 73 13.70 -10.78 2.60
N VAL A 74 13.30 -12.02 2.90
CA VAL A 74 12.38 -12.79 2.03
C VAL A 74 10.99 -12.15 2.01
N LEU A 75 10.50 -11.68 3.16
CA LEU A 75 9.20 -11.01 3.26
C LEU A 75 9.19 -9.71 2.44
N ASP A 76 10.25 -8.92 2.44
CA ASP A 76 10.35 -7.69 1.66
C ASP A 76 10.34 -7.94 0.15
N GLU A 77 10.83 -9.08 -0.33
CA GLU A 77 10.72 -9.48 -1.74
C GLU A 77 9.30 -9.88 -2.14
N ILE A 78 8.60 -10.62 -1.28
CA ILE A 78 7.33 -11.29 -1.63
C ILE A 78 6.10 -10.53 -1.18
N HIS A 79 6.26 -9.72 -0.14
CA HIS A 79 5.26 -8.87 0.46
C HIS A 79 5.98 -7.61 0.94
N PRO A 80 6.49 -6.79 -0.01
CA PRO A 80 7.18 -5.57 0.30
C PRO A 80 6.38 -4.81 1.33
N ARG A 81 7.05 -4.26 2.34
CA ARG A 81 6.43 -3.19 3.11
C ARG A 81 6.13 -2.08 2.10
N THR A 82 4.94 -2.08 1.49
CA THR A 82 4.29 -0.83 1.13
C THR A 82 4.40 -0.05 2.41
N LYS A 83 5.21 1.01 2.40
CA LYS A 83 5.48 1.81 3.60
C LYS A 83 4.14 1.92 4.31
N GLN A 84 4.04 1.35 5.50
CA GLN A 84 3.00 1.75 6.45
C GLN A 84 3.40 3.15 6.91
N THR A 85 3.52 4.09 5.95
CA THR A 85 3.42 5.51 6.21
C THR A 85 2.04 5.65 6.84
N PRO A 86 1.92 6.26 8.02
CA PRO A 86 0.63 6.50 8.64
C PRO A 86 -0.25 7.12 7.58
N ALA A 87 -1.37 6.44 7.30
CA ALA A 87 -2.16 6.62 6.09
C ALA A 87 -2.31 8.10 5.78
N THR A 88 -1.60 8.58 4.76
CA THR A 88 -1.82 9.90 4.20
C THR A 88 -3.32 10.01 3.98
N SER A 89 -3.99 10.94 4.64
CA SER A 89 -5.42 11.08 4.44
C SER A 89 -5.66 11.63 3.04
N VAL A 90 -6.80 11.29 2.44
CA VAL A 90 -7.20 11.87 1.14
C VAL A 90 -7.22 13.41 1.22
N GLY A 91 -7.59 13.98 2.37
CA GLY A 91 -7.58 15.42 2.60
C GLY A 91 -6.19 16.05 2.57
N GLU A 92 -5.16 15.38 3.10
CA GLU A 92 -3.78 15.87 3.03
C GLU A 92 -3.26 15.90 1.60
N ILE A 93 -3.58 14.86 0.82
CA ILE A 93 -3.24 14.80 -0.60
C ILE A 93 -3.93 15.93 -1.35
N GLN A 94 -5.22 16.16 -1.07
CA GLN A 94 -5.93 17.27 -1.69
C GLN A 94 -5.30 18.63 -1.34
N ASN A 95 -4.89 18.84 -0.09
CA ASN A 95 -4.23 20.08 0.34
C ASN A 95 -2.85 20.27 -0.32
N ALA A 96 -2.04 19.22 -0.38
CA ALA A 96 -0.73 19.25 -1.04
C ALA A 96 -0.87 19.59 -2.53
N VAL A 97 -1.78 18.90 -3.23
CA VAL A 97 -2.02 19.14 -4.65
C VAL A 97 -2.65 20.52 -4.89
N ALA A 98 -3.62 20.94 -4.08
CA ALA A 98 -4.20 22.27 -4.17
C ALA A 98 -3.13 23.36 -4.02
N SER A 99 -2.24 23.22 -3.04
CA SER A 99 -1.13 24.16 -2.80
C SER A 99 -0.15 24.19 -3.96
N TYR A 100 0.25 23.02 -4.47
CA TYR A 100 1.18 22.89 -5.59
C TYR A 100 0.67 23.58 -6.87
N TYR A 101 -0.63 23.43 -7.18
CA TYR A 101 -1.24 24.04 -8.37
C TYR A 101 -1.84 25.44 -8.13
N GLY A 102 -1.73 26.00 -6.92
CA GLY A 102 -2.32 27.30 -6.58
C GLY A 102 -3.85 27.33 -6.65
N LEU A 103 -4.51 26.23 -6.31
CA LEU A 103 -5.96 26.07 -6.33
C LEU A 103 -6.55 26.11 -4.92
N ALA A 104 -7.81 26.54 -4.82
CA ALA A 104 -8.61 26.30 -3.63
C ALA A 104 -9.07 24.84 -3.58
N LEU A 105 -9.12 24.25 -2.38
CA LEU A 105 -9.58 22.86 -2.17
C LEU A 105 -10.96 22.60 -2.79
N ALA A 106 -11.89 23.56 -2.69
CA ALA A 106 -13.23 23.48 -3.27
C ALA A 106 -13.21 23.30 -4.81
N GLN A 107 -12.16 23.76 -5.50
CA GLN A 107 -12.03 23.54 -6.94
C GLN A 107 -11.73 22.07 -7.27
N LEU A 108 -10.95 21.39 -6.44
CA LEU A 108 -10.67 19.95 -6.60
C LEU A 108 -11.93 19.11 -6.38
N THR A 109 -12.88 19.55 -5.55
CA THR A 109 -14.14 18.83 -5.34
C THR A 109 -15.26 19.26 -6.31
N SER A 110 -15.16 20.45 -6.91
CA SER A 110 -16.14 20.99 -7.86
C SER A 110 -16.37 20.12 -9.10
N SER A 111 -17.46 20.35 -9.83
CA SER A 111 -17.76 19.71 -11.12
C SER A 111 -17.04 20.35 -12.32
N SER A 112 -16.18 21.35 -12.10
CA SER A 112 -15.49 22.08 -13.18
C SER A 112 -14.64 21.14 -14.04
N ARG A 113 -14.78 21.29 -15.36
CA ARG A 113 -14.04 20.57 -16.40
C ARG A 113 -12.87 21.36 -16.99
N ALA A 114 -12.63 22.59 -16.50
CA ALA A 114 -11.52 23.42 -16.96
C ALA A 114 -10.19 22.67 -16.76
N ALA A 115 -9.31 22.68 -17.76
CA ALA A 115 -8.10 21.85 -17.77
C ALA A 115 -7.18 22.11 -16.56
N ASN A 116 -7.07 23.39 -16.17
CA ASN A 116 -6.33 23.85 -14.99
C ASN A 116 -6.91 23.38 -13.64
N VAL A 117 -8.10 22.77 -13.62
CA VAL A 117 -8.69 22.14 -12.43
C VAL A 117 -8.80 20.63 -12.63
N ALA A 118 -9.14 20.18 -13.83
CA ALA A 118 -9.34 18.77 -14.15
C ALA A 118 -8.05 17.96 -14.01
N TRP A 119 -6.91 18.47 -14.51
CA TRP A 119 -5.63 17.78 -14.39
C TRP A 119 -5.18 17.67 -12.91
N PRO A 120 -5.10 18.77 -12.13
CA PRO A 120 -4.79 18.69 -10.70
C PRO A 120 -5.69 17.73 -9.91
N ARG A 121 -6.99 17.71 -10.21
CA ARG A 121 -7.92 16.76 -9.59
C ARG A 121 -7.59 15.31 -9.94
N GLN A 122 -7.29 15.02 -11.21
CA GLN A 122 -6.92 13.67 -11.63
C GLN A 122 -5.63 13.21 -10.96
N VAL A 123 -4.65 14.12 -10.85
CA VAL A 123 -3.40 13.91 -10.10
C VAL A 123 -3.68 13.60 -8.63
N ALA A 124 -4.51 14.41 -7.95
CA ALA A 124 -4.87 14.16 -6.56
C ALA A 124 -5.57 12.80 -6.36
N ILE A 125 -6.45 12.41 -7.27
CA ILE A 125 -7.12 11.10 -7.23
C ILE A 125 -6.12 9.96 -7.44
N HIS A 126 -5.19 10.09 -8.39
CA HIS A 126 -4.15 9.10 -8.65
C HIS A 126 -3.25 8.91 -7.42
N LEU A 127 -2.78 10.01 -6.82
CA LEU A 127 -1.98 9.98 -5.60
C LEU A 127 -2.76 9.39 -4.43
N ALA A 128 -4.04 9.73 -4.27
CA ALA A 128 -4.90 9.13 -3.24
C ALA A 128 -5.05 7.61 -3.41
N ARG A 129 -5.04 7.11 -4.65
CA ARG A 129 -5.03 5.67 -4.94
C ARG A 129 -3.70 4.99 -4.66
N ALA A 130 -2.60 5.71 -4.82
CA ALA A 130 -1.25 5.17 -4.67
C ALA A 130 -0.73 5.23 -3.21
N LEU A 131 -1.12 6.27 -2.47
CA LEU A 131 -0.53 6.62 -1.18
C LEU A 131 -1.47 6.39 0.02
N THR A 132 -2.65 5.82 -0.21
CA THR A 132 -3.66 5.58 0.85
C THR A 132 -4.35 4.23 0.66
N ASP A 133 -4.86 3.66 1.75
CA ASP A 133 -5.71 2.47 1.76
C ASP A 133 -7.20 2.77 1.51
N ALA A 134 -7.54 4.00 1.09
CA ALA A 134 -8.92 4.39 0.88
C ALA A 134 -9.54 3.62 -0.31
N SER A 135 -10.78 3.16 -0.12
CA SER A 135 -11.53 2.49 -1.18
C SER A 135 -11.86 3.44 -2.34
N LEU A 136 -12.13 2.90 -3.53
CA LEU A 136 -12.55 3.70 -4.68
C LEU A 136 -13.78 4.58 -4.37
N HIS A 137 -14.69 4.08 -3.54
CA HIS A 137 -15.87 4.82 -3.10
C HIS A 137 -15.48 5.97 -2.17
N ALA A 138 -14.66 5.72 -1.15
CA ALA A 138 -14.22 6.74 -0.22
C ALA A 138 -13.43 7.86 -0.90
N ILE A 139 -12.58 7.52 -1.88
CA ILE A 139 -11.88 8.50 -2.71
C ILE A 139 -12.90 9.29 -3.54
N GLY A 140 -13.83 8.61 -4.21
CA GLY A 140 -14.90 9.25 -4.97
C GLY A 140 -15.68 10.28 -4.15
N ASP A 141 -16.10 9.92 -2.94
CA ASP A 141 -16.81 10.79 -2.00
C ASP A 141 -15.98 12.02 -1.63
N ALA A 142 -14.70 11.82 -1.27
CA ALA A 142 -13.79 12.90 -0.91
C ALA A 142 -13.58 13.91 -2.06
N PHE A 143 -13.70 13.46 -3.31
CA PHE A 143 -13.72 14.32 -4.49
C PHE A 143 -15.15 14.63 -4.94
N GLY A 144 -16.05 15.02 -4.05
CA GLY A 144 -17.37 15.56 -4.41
C GLY A 144 -18.38 14.52 -4.92
N GLY A 145 -18.39 13.32 -4.32
CA GLY A 145 -19.40 12.29 -4.62
C GLY A 145 -19.22 11.64 -5.99
N ARG A 146 -17.99 11.52 -6.48
CA ARG A 146 -17.68 10.92 -7.79
C ARG A 146 -17.78 9.40 -7.75
N ASN A 147 -18.30 8.82 -8.82
CA ASN A 147 -18.41 7.37 -8.95
C ASN A 147 -17.02 6.70 -9.06
N HIS A 148 -16.86 5.48 -8.54
CA HIS A 148 -15.63 4.67 -8.63
C HIS A 148 -15.06 4.58 -10.06
N ALA A 149 -15.91 4.54 -11.10
CA ALA A 149 -15.46 4.54 -12.49
C ALA A 149 -14.71 5.83 -12.86
N THR A 150 -15.07 6.96 -12.26
CA THR A 150 -14.35 8.24 -12.43
C THR A 150 -12.97 8.20 -11.78
N VAL A 151 -12.85 7.52 -10.63
CA VAL A 151 -11.57 7.33 -9.93
C VAL A 151 -10.61 6.50 -10.80
N LEU A 152 -11.10 5.39 -11.34
CA LEU A 152 -10.32 4.54 -12.26
C LEU A 152 -9.94 5.28 -13.54
N TYR A 153 -10.87 6.05 -14.11
CA TYR A 153 -10.60 6.87 -15.29
C TYR A 153 -9.51 7.91 -15.02
N ALA A 154 -9.56 8.62 -13.89
CA ALA A 154 -8.53 9.58 -13.50
C ALA A 154 -7.15 8.92 -13.40
N CYS A 155 -7.06 7.76 -12.75
CA CYS A 155 -5.80 7.01 -12.64
C CYS A 155 -5.26 6.61 -14.02
N LYS A 156 -6.13 6.11 -14.90
CA LYS A 156 -5.77 5.75 -16.27
C LYS A 156 -5.22 6.96 -17.04
N ARG A 157 -5.89 8.11 -16.95
CA ARG A 157 -5.46 9.35 -17.64
C ARG A 157 -4.11 9.87 -17.16
N VAL A 158 -3.84 9.82 -15.86
CA VAL A 158 -2.54 10.21 -15.30
C VAL A 158 -1.44 9.25 -15.81
N ASN A 159 -1.67 7.94 -15.74
CA ASN A 159 -0.72 6.95 -16.25
C ASN A 159 -0.44 7.10 -17.75
N GLU A 160 -1.48 7.28 -18.57
CA GLU A 160 -1.34 7.55 -20.01
C GLU A 160 -0.47 8.77 -20.27
N ARG A 161 -0.67 9.85 -19.50
CA ARG A 161 0.09 11.08 -19.69
C ARG A 161 1.54 10.95 -19.23
N MET A 162 1.79 10.29 -18.09
CA MET A 162 3.15 10.02 -17.61
C MET A 162 3.98 9.21 -18.62
N ASN A 163 3.34 8.36 -19.43
CA ASN A 163 4.04 7.61 -20.48
C ASN A 163 4.51 8.48 -21.66
N THR A 164 3.95 9.67 -21.84
CA THR A 164 4.19 10.53 -23.02
C THR A 164 4.77 11.89 -22.67
N ASP A 165 4.69 12.30 -21.41
CA ASP A 165 4.98 13.65 -20.93
C ASP A 165 5.90 13.57 -19.70
N GLN A 166 7.18 13.88 -19.88
CA GLN A 166 8.17 13.84 -18.81
C GLN A 166 7.90 14.89 -17.73
N GLN A 167 7.24 16.00 -18.09
CA GLN A 167 6.84 17.00 -17.10
C GLN A 167 5.78 16.43 -16.15
N ALA A 168 4.83 15.64 -16.66
CA ALA A 168 3.85 14.97 -15.81
C ALA A 168 4.49 13.96 -14.86
N VAL A 169 5.55 13.25 -15.27
CA VAL A 169 6.31 12.36 -14.38
C VAL A 169 6.95 13.16 -13.24
N HIS A 170 7.63 14.26 -13.58
CA HIS A 170 8.30 15.11 -12.61
C HIS A 170 7.31 15.71 -11.60
N GLU A 171 6.16 16.20 -12.07
CA GLU A 171 5.09 16.72 -11.21
C GLU A 171 4.61 15.69 -10.18
N ILE A 172 4.41 14.43 -10.59
CA ILE A 172 3.96 13.34 -9.72
C ILE A 172 5.04 12.96 -8.69
N GLU A 173 6.31 12.86 -9.12
CA GLU A 173 7.42 12.56 -8.23
C GLU A 173 7.62 13.65 -7.18
N GLU A 174 7.56 14.93 -7.59
CA GLU A 174 7.70 16.07 -6.68
C GLU A 174 6.57 16.11 -5.66
N LEU A 175 5.32 15.97 -6.10
CA LEU A 175 4.16 15.90 -5.22
C LEU A 175 4.23 14.73 -4.24
N THR A 176 4.65 13.55 -4.70
CA THR A 176 4.83 12.38 -3.85
C THR A 176 5.88 12.65 -2.77
N SER A 177 7.01 13.25 -3.15
CA SER A 177 8.05 13.65 -2.22
C SER A 177 7.58 14.71 -1.21
N ILE A 178 6.79 15.71 -1.63
CA ILE A 178 6.22 16.73 -0.72
C ILE A 178 5.32 16.08 0.33
N ILE A 179 4.45 15.18 -0.12
CA ILE A 179 3.53 14.44 0.75
C ILE A 179 4.33 13.60 1.76
N ASP A 180 5.32 12.83 1.30
CA ASP A 180 6.19 12.01 2.16
C ASP A 180 6.96 12.84 3.21
N ARG A 181 7.50 14.01 2.83
CA ARG A 181 8.23 14.91 3.77
C ARG A 181 7.33 15.50 4.84
N THR A 182 6.09 15.85 4.48
CA THR A 182 5.09 16.36 5.43
C THR A 182 4.82 15.37 6.56
N HIS A 183 5.03 14.06 6.34
CA HIS A 183 4.96 13.03 7.38
C HIS A 183 6.21 12.91 8.24
N ALA A 184 7.40 13.23 7.72
CA ALA A 184 8.66 13.16 8.45
C ALA A 184 8.74 14.27 9.52
N ASP A 185 8.33 15.49 9.18
CA ASP A 185 8.43 16.65 10.07
C ASP A 185 7.47 16.57 11.27
N ARG A 186 6.34 15.85 11.15
CA ARG A 186 5.38 15.66 12.26
C ARG A 186 5.81 14.64 13.30
N ARG A 187 6.91 13.91 13.05
CA ARG A 187 7.48 12.93 13.97
C ARG A 187 8.67 13.46 14.78
N SER A 188 9.05 14.73 14.55
CA SER A 188 10.12 15.44 15.25
C SER A 188 9.53 16.39 16.29
#